data_AF-A0A2S0M0V8-F1
#
_entry.id   AF-A0A2S0M0V8-F1
#
_cell.length_a   1.000
_cell.length_b   1.000
_cell.length_c   1.000
_cell.angle_alpha   90.00
_cell.angle_beta   90.00
_cell.angle_gamma   90.00
#
_symmetry.space_group_name_H-M   'P 1'
#
loop_
_entity.id
_entity.type
_entity.pdbx_description
1 polymer ?
#
loop_
_entity_poly.entity_id
_entity_poly.type
_entity_poly.pdbx_seq_one_letter_code
_entity_poly.pdbx_strand_id
1 'polypeptide(L)'
;MQRTHRKILASATIAAALTLTACSSEESGAPADGPNHGGSPAHGGDTEQTPTFDYSMPQLGPVTVHEMRFEIPQVALDNEPDYEEGKMFSSISIKPMQIDAPGVCGIEMNRELHNDPVERLTQRLLADNRRLPTLRTGWGDDDKLPTPEEAREFAVDVVAGQKRKPESALDLANPEPGRYVSDDFTSIKAVGSCASSVDSDDALVTVAYRMVGQRPAVDSGDPYDTFAEAEVGIFTNGDIFVTGAEIEGWEQDINGDWIPD
;
A
#
# COMPACT_ATOMS: atom_id res chain seq x y z
N MET A 1 10.52 -54.53 14.97
CA MET A 1 11.99 -54.74 14.94
C MET A 1 12.66 -53.39 15.14
N GLN A 2 13.39 -53.25 16.25
CA GLN A 2 14.12 -52.05 16.65
C GLN A 2 15.33 -51.82 15.74
N ARG A 3 15.59 -50.56 15.35
CA ARG A 3 16.96 -50.04 15.24
C ARG A 3 17.00 -48.59 15.73
N THR A 4 17.36 -48.48 17.00
CA THR A 4 17.92 -47.30 17.65
C THR A 4 19.31 -47.02 17.10
N HIS A 5 19.58 -45.78 16.68
CA HIS A 5 20.95 -45.26 16.63
C HIS A 5 21.05 -43.97 17.46
N ARG A 6 22.05 -43.99 18.34
CA ARG A 6 22.39 -42.98 19.34
C ARG A 6 23.15 -41.81 18.70
N LYS A 7 22.81 -40.61 19.20
CA LYS A 7 23.65 -39.47 19.64
C LYS A 7 25.00 -39.23 18.93
N ILE A 8 25.25 -37.96 18.56
CA ILE A 8 26.39 -37.14 19.03
C ILE A 8 25.96 -35.66 18.97
N LEU A 9 26.04 -34.98 20.12
CA LEU A 9 26.09 -33.52 20.25
C LEU A 9 27.53 -33.09 19.97
N ALA A 10 27.73 -32.02 19.20
CA ALA A 10 28.97 -31.25 19.22
C ALA A 10 28.60 -29.76 19.20
N SER A 11 28.62 -29.16 20.39
CA SER A 11 28.61 -27.72 20.58
C SER A 11 29.97 -27.17 20.18
N ALA A 12 30.01 -26.14 19.33
CA ALA A 12 31.21 -25.37 19.06
C ALA A 12 30.91 -23.89 19.29
N THR A 13 31.37 -23.39 20.43
CA THR A 13 31.42 -21.98 20.78
C THR A 13 32.59 -21.34 20.02
N ILE A 14 32.34 -20.35 19.18
CA ILE A 14 33.39 -19.51 18.59
C ILE A 14 33.26 -18.12 19.23
N ALA A 15 34.16 -17.82 20.15
CA ALA A 15 34.44 -16.46 20.59
C ALA A 15 35.55 -15.90 19.68
N ALA A 16 35.22 -14.93 18.84
CA ALA A 16 36.20 -14.18 18.06
C ALA A 16 36.44 -12.82 18.72
N ALA A 17 37.71 -12.57 19.01
CA ALA A 17 38.21 -11.40 19.71
C ALA A 17 38.18 -10.14 18.82
N LEU A 18 37.77 -9.03 19.43
CA LEU A 18 37.87 -7.68 18.89
C LEU A 18 39.34 -7.27 18.76
N THR A 19 39.80 -6.99 17.53
CA THR A 19 41.02 -6.22 17.28
C THR A 19 40.63 -4.84 16.77
N LEU A 20 40.72 -3.84 17.66
CA LEU A 20 40.69 -2.43 17.32
C LEU A 20 41.96 -2.08 16.54
N THR A 21 41.82 -1.70 15.28
CA THR A 21 42.85 -0.98 14.54
C THR A 21 42.30 0.39 14.15
N ALA A 22 42.92 1.41 14.73
CA ALA A 22 42.74 2.81 14.41
C ALA A 22 43.82 3.21 13.39
N CYS A 23 43.41 3.82 12.27
CA CYS A 23 44.17 4.73 11.40
C CYS A 23 43.12 5.31 10.44
N SER A 24 42.73 6.58 10.53
CA SER A 24 43.46 7.80 10.13
C SER A 24 42.72 8.38 8.92
N SER A 25 42.16 9.57 9.12
CA SER A 25 41.44 10.34 8.12
C SER A 25 42.38 10.82 7.01
N GLU A 26 41.97 10.70 5.75
CA GLU A 26 42.41 11.60 4.68
C GLU A 26 41.21 12.00 3.82
N GLU A 27 41.04 13.31 3.71
CA GLU A 27 40.04 14.03 2.92
C GLU A 27 40.66 14.33 1.55
N SER A 28 39.94 14.06 0.46
CA SER A 28 40.29 14.51 -0.90
C SER A 28 39.01 14.56 -1.73
N GLY A 29 38.62 15.76 -2.13
CA GLY A 29 37.30 16.04 -2.67
C GLY A 29 37.13 15.97 -4.20
N ALA A 30 35.84 16.05 -4.54
CA ALA A 30 35.20 16.60 -5.75
C ALA A 30 35.11 15.72 -7.01
N PRO A 31 34.17 16.01 -7.93
CA PRO A 31 32.90 15.30 -8.03
C PRO A 31 32.73 14.57 -9.38
N ALA A 32 31.85 13.57 -9.44
CA ALA A 32 31.37 13.03 -10.70
C ALA A 32 29.87 12.76 -10.60
N ASP A 33 29.11 13.54 -11.36
CA ASP A 33 27.71 13.33 -11.69
C ASP A 33 27.52 12.00 -12.43
N GLY A 34 26.49 11.27 -12.02
CA GLY A 34 25.96 10.09 -12.70
C GLY A 34 24.79 9.51 -11.90
N PRO A 35 23.60 9.32 -12.51
CA PRO A 35 22.43 8.85 -11.79
C PRO A 35 22.61 7.37 -11.41
N ASN A 36 22.58 7.09 -10.11
CA ASN A 36 22.75 5.75 -9.56
C ASN A 36 21.40 5.03 -9.54
N HIS A 37 21.00 4.44 -10.67
CA HIS A 37 19.89 3.50 -10.74
C HIS A 37 20.43 2.08 -10.48
N GLY A 38 19.89 1.41 -9.46
CA GLY A 38 20.21 0.01 -9.18
C GLY A 38 20.38 -0.33 -7.70
N GLY A 39 19.36 -0.05 -6.88
CA GLY A 39 19.26 -0.64 -5.55
C GLY A 39 18.59 -2.01 -5.62
N SER A 40 19.36 -3.09 -5.73
CA SER A 40 18.85 -4.41 -5.32
C SER A 40 18.48 -4.37 -3.83
N PRO A 41 17.44 -5.07 -3.35
CA PRO A 41 17.14 -5.11 -1.92
C PRO A 41 18.32 -5.74 -1.18
N ALA A 42 19.05 -4.93 -0.44
CA ALA A 42 20.21 -5.37 0.31
C ALA A 42 19.78 -6.39 1.37
N HIS A 43 20.35 -7.59 1.28
CA HIS A 43 20.46 -8.48 2.43
C HIS A 43 21.30 -7.81 3.52
N GLY A 44 20.69 -7.54 4.67
CA GLY A 44 21.34 -7.44 5.97
C GLY A 44 22.34 -6.28 6.17
N GLY A 45 21.83 -5.15 6.66
CA GLY A 45 22.61 -4.12 7.33
C GLY A 45 21.73 -3.35 8.31
N ASP A 46 22.18 -3.20 9.56
CA ASP A 46 21.48 -2.59 10.69
C ASP A 46 21.20 -1.09 10.50
N THR A 47 20.32 -0.74 9.57
CA THR A 47 19.55 0.50 9.60
C THR A 47 18.10 0.14 9.41
N GLU A 48 17.30 0.49 10.41
CA GLU A 48 15.84 0.33 10.56
C GLU A 48 15.06 1.15 9.51
N GLN A 49 15.54 1.19 8.26
CA GLN A 49 14.87 1.87 7.16
C GLN A 49 13.75 0.97 6.67
N THR A 50 12.52 1.45 6.80
CA THR A 50 11.35 0.80 6.19
C THR A 50 11.58 0.73 4.67
N PRO A 51 11.59 -0.47 4.06
CA PRO A 51 11.78 -0.61 2.63
C PRO A 51 10.67 0.10 1.86
N THR A 52 11.02 0.65 0.70
CA THR A 52 10.09 1.37 -0.18
C THR A 52 9.86 0.56 -1.46
N PHE A 53 8.60 0.43 -1.84
CA PHE A 53 8.18 0.09 -3.19
C PHE A 53 7.94 1.39 -3.96
N ASP A 54 8.83 1.69 -4.90
CA ASP A 54 8.90 2.96 -5.63
C ASP A 54 8.29 2.88 -7.04
N TYR A 55 7.54 1.81 -7.33
CA TYR A 55 6.96 1.53 -8.64
C TYR A 55 8.00 1.39 -9.75
N SER A 56 9.31 1.31 -9.49
CA SER A 56 10.34 1.10 -10.54
C SER A 56 10.22 -0.25 -11.24
N MET A 57 9.53 -1.21 -10.62
CA MET A 57 9.14 -2.48 -11.25
C MET A 57 7.65 -2.71 -10.97
N PRO A 58 6.85 -3.15 -11.95
CA PRO A 58 5.42 -3.42 -11.76
C PRO A 58 5.18 -4.62 -10.84
N GLN A 59 6.22 -5.42 -10.57
CA GLN A 59 6.15 -6.61 -9.74
C GLN A 59 7.32 -6.66 -8.77
N LEU A 60 7.06 -7.21 -7.59
CA LEU A 60 8.05 -7.48 -6.56
C LEU A 60 7.82 -8.90 -6.05
N GLY A 61 8.86 -9.74 -6.11
CA GLY A 61 8.82 -11.09 -5.54
C GLY A 61 8.63 -11.08 -4.02
N PRO A 62 8.48 -12.27 -3.39
CA PRO A 62 8.26 -12.36 -1.95
C PRO A 62 9.42 -11.73 -1.16
N VAL A 63 9.10 -10.83 -0.24
CA VAL A 63 10.06 -10.18 0.66
C VAL A 63 9.56 -10.22 2.11
N THR A 64 10.45 -10.54 3.04
CA THR A 64 10.17 -10.48 4.47
C THR A 64 10.42 -9.07 4.97
N VAL A 65 9.36 -8.36 5.35
CA VAL A 65 9.44 -6.98 5.85
C VAL A 65 8.49 -6.78 7.03
N HIS A 66 8.86 -5.94 7.98
CA HIS A 66 7.96 -5.55 9.08
C HIS A 66 7.00 -4.44 8.69
N GLU A 67 7.38 -3.64 7.69
CA GLU A 67 6.59 -2.59 7.06
C GLU A 67 7.16 -2.33 5.66
N MET A 68 6.33 -1.88 4.73
CA MET A 68 6.72 -1.41 3.40
C MET A 68 6.02 -0.09 3.08
N ARG A 69 6.76 0.92 2.65
CA ARG A 69 6.21 2.19 2.14
C ARG A 69 5.94 2.06 0.65
N PHE A 70 4.91 2.75 0.17
CA PHE A 70 4.68 2.94 -1.26
C PHE A 70 5.01 4.39 -1.56
N GLU A 71 5.78 4.65 -2.61
CA GLU A 71 6.15 6.01 -3.00
C GLU A 71 6.06 6.14 -4.51
N ILE A 72 5.27 7.11 -4.97
CA ILE A 72 5.14 7.38 -6.40
C ILE A 72 6.45 8.03 -6.89
N PRO A 73 7.01 7.61 -8.03
CA PRO A 73 8.15 8.23 -8.64
C PRO A 73 7.99 9.75 -8.79
N GLN A 74 9.01 10.51 -8.37
CA GLN A 74 8.96 11.97 -8.43
C GLN A 74 8.75 12.50 -9.87
N VAL A 75 9.28 11.80 -10.87
CA VAL A 75 9.09 12.16 -12.28
C VAL A 75 7.60 12.16 -12.68
N ALA A 76 6.81 11.24 -12.13
CA ALA A 76 5.37 11.23 -12.37
C ALA A 76 4.69 12.41 -11.66
N LEU A 77 5.04 12.65 -10.40
CA LEU A 77 4.49 13.76 -9.61
C LEU A 77 4.79 15.14 -10.21
N ASP A 78 6.01 15.35 -10.72
CA ASP A 78 6.45 16.63 -11.30
C ASP A 78 5.65 17.03 -12.54
N ASN A 79 5.04 16.05 -13.23
CA ASN A 79 4.26 16.25 -14.44
C ASN A 79 2.74 16.21 -14.19
N GLU A 80 2.31 15.97 -12.95
CA GLU A 80 0.89 15.77 -12.58
C GLU A 80 0.45 16.73 -11.47
N PRO A 81 0.42 18.05 -11.74
CA PRO A 81 0.04 19.06 -10.74
C PRO A 81 -1.40 18.87 -10.25
N ASP A 82 -2.27 18.34 -11.10
CA ASP A 82 -3.67 18.09 -10.78
C ASP A 82 -3.80 16.99 -9.71
N TYR A 83 -2.94 15.97 -9.76
CA TYR A 83 -2.84 14.96 -8.71
C TYR A 83 -2.32 15.57 -7.42
N GLU A 84 -1.26 16.37 -7.45
CA GLU A 84 -0.68 16.97 -6.24
C GLU A 84 -1.69 17.87 -5.49
N GLU A 85 -2.52 18.62 -6.21
CA GLU A 85 -3.62 19.38 -5.62
C GLU A 85 -4.79 18.47 -5.18
N GLY A 86 -5.07 17.43 -5.96
CA GLY A 86 -6.23 16.55 -5.83
C GLY A 86 -6.08 15.41 -4.81
N LYS A 87 -4.86 15.01 -4.46
CA LYS A 87 -4.59 13.75 -3.75
C LYS A 87 -5.32 13.67 -2.41
N MET A 88 -5.73 12.46 -2.08
CA MET A 88 -6.39 12.14 -0.82
C MET A 88 -5.41 11.71 0.26
N PHE A 89 -4.26 11.17 -0.14
CA PHE A 89 -3.26 10.61 0.77
C PHE A 89 -1.88 11.18 0.45
N SER A 90 -1.17 11.64 1.47
CA SER A 90 0.22 12.10 1.34
C SER A 90 1.21 10.93 1.35
N SER A 91 0.88 9.85 2.06
CA SER A 91 1.72 8.66 2.16
C SER A 91 0.86 7.42 2.46
N ILE A 92 1.35 6.25 2.02
CA ILE A 92 0.77 4.95 2.32
C ILE A 92 1.89 3.98 2.70
N SER A 93 1.71 3.24 3.79
CA SER A 93 2.54 2.09 4.15
C SER A 93 1.67 0.89 4.50
N ILE A 94 2.26 -0.30 4.45
CA ILE A 94 1.61 -1.53 4.84
C ILE A 94 2.50 -2.33 5.79
N LYS A 95 1.88 -3.12 6.65
CA LYS A 95 2.58 -4.11 7.48
C LYS A 95 1.80 -5.42 7.55
N PRO A 96 2.49 -6.58 7.54
CA PRO A 96 1.87 -7.87 7.84
C PRO A 96 1.22 -7.85 9.23
N MET A 97 0.04 -8.45 9.35
CA MET A 97 -0.62 -8.64 10.63
C MET A 97 -0.36 -10.04 11.18
N GLN A 98 -0.14 -10.13 12.50
CA GLN A 98 -0.19 -11.40 13.21
C GLN A 98 -1.66 -11.79 13.41
N ILE A 99 -2.11 -12.85 12.73
CA ILE A 99 -3.46 -13.41 12.86
C ILE A 99 -3.35 -14.82 13.42
N ASP A 100 -4.17 -15.13 14.44
CA ASP A 100 -4.16 -16.40 15.16
C ASP A 100 -5.13 -17.44 14.55
N ALA A 101 -5.45 -17.29 13.27
CA ALA A 101 -6.38 -18.14 12.52
C ALA A 101 -5.66 -18.84 11.35
N PRO A 102 -5.69 -20.18 11.26
CA PRO A 102 -5.00 -20.92 10.20
C PRO A 102 -5.47 -20.54 8.79
N GLY A 103 -4.52 -20.26 7.89
CA GLY A 103 -4.81 -19.93 6.49
C GLY A 103 -5.40 -18.54 6.26
N VAL A 104 -5.50 -17.73 7.31
CA VAL A 104 -5.96 -16.34 7.25
C VAL A 104 -4.77 -15.42 7.42
N CYS A 105 -4.65 -14.45 6.53
CA CYS A 105 -3.63 -13.43 6.58
C CYS A 105 -4.29 -12.05 6.59
N GLY A 106 -3.53 -11.05 7.05
CA GLY A 106 -3.99 -9.68 7.03
C GLY A 106 -2.86 -8.70 6.85
N ILE A 107 -3.22 -7.54 6.33
CA ILE A 107 -2.34 -6.41 6.14
C ILE A 107 -2.98 -5.21 6.82
N GLU A 108 -2.19 -4.48 7.60
CA GLU A 108 -2.57 -3.16 8.09
C GLU A 108 -1.92 -2.11 7.21
N MET A 109 -2.76 -1.30 6.57
CA MET A 109 -2.38 -0.17 5.74
C MET A 109 -2.52 1.12 6.55
N ASN A 110 -1.42 1.84 6.73
CA ASN A 110 -1.40 3.17 7.33
C ASN A 110 -1.34 4.22 6.25
N ARG A 111 -2.09 5.32 6.43
CA ARG A 111 -2.21 6.39 5.45
C ARG A 111 -2.24 7.74 6.15
N GLU A 112 -1.56 8.70 5.55
CA GLU A 112 -1.66 10.10 5.96
C GLU A 112 -2.68 10.81 5.08
N LEU A 113 -3.78 11.28 5.66
CA LEU A 113 -4.81 12.02 4.92
C LEU A 113 -4.28 13.38 4.46
N HIS A 114 -4.60 13.76 3.23
CA HIS A 114 -4.21 15.04 2.65
C HIS A 114 -5.38 16.04 2.63
N ASN A 115 -5.23 17.16 3.34
CA ASN A 115 -6.16 18.30 3.32
C ASN A 115 -7.63 17.94 3.57
N ASP A 116 -7.91 17.01 4.48
CA ASP A 116 -9.27 16.50 4.77
C ASP A 116 -10.02 16.04 3.50
N PRO A 117 -9.65 14.88 2.95
CA PRO A 117 -10.21 14.40 1.69
C PRO A 117 -11.71 14.10 1.78
N VAL A 118 -12.23 13.76 2.96
CA VAL A 118 -13.67 13.52 3.17
C VAL A 118 -14.44 14.81 2.97
N GLU A 119 -14.03 15.91 3.60
CA GLU A 119 -14.70 17.19 3.46
C GLU A 119 -14.57 17.73 2.03
N ARG A 120 -13.37 17.66 1.44
CA ARG A 120 -13.15 18.10 0.05
C ARG A 120 -14.04 17.36 -0.94
N LEU A 121 -14.11 16.03 -0.84
CA LEU A 121 -14.96 15.21 -1.70
C LEU A 121 -16.45 15.50 -1.44
N THR A 122 -16.86 15.66 -0.17
CA THR A 122 -18.24 16.03 0.20
C THR A 122 -18.66 17.34 -0.47
N GLN A 123 -17.83 18.38 -0.34
CA GLN A 123 -18.11 19.70 -0.94
C GLN A 123 -18.16 19.62 -2.47
N ARG A 124 -17.27 18.82 -3.08
CA ARG A 124 -17.27 18.60 -4.52
C ARG A 124 -18.57 17.93 -4.98
N LEU A 125 -19.00 16.87 -4.31
CA LEU A 125 -20.24 16.15 -4.63
C LEU A 125 -21.47 17.07 -4.55
N LEU A 126 -21.51 17.96 -3.55
CA LEU A 126 -22.57 18.95 -3.41
C LEU A 126 -22.51 20.05 -4.48
N ALA A 127 -21.30 20.50 -4.84
CA ALA A 127 -21.09 21.53 -5.86
C ALA A 127 -21.36 21.04 -7.28
N ASP A 128 -21.05 19.78 -7.59
CA ASP A 128 -21.28 19.17 -8.90
C ASP A 128 -22.79 19.05 -9.23
N ASN A 129 -23.66 19.26 -8.23
CA ASN A 129 -25.12 19.25 -8.34
C ASN A 129 -25.61 18.04 -9.15
N ARG A 130 -25.00 16.89 -8.87
CA ARG A 130 -25.19 15.62 -9.57
C ARG A 130 -25.58 14.52 -8.59
N ARG A 131 -26.18 13.48 -9.15
CA ARG A 131 -26.49 12.25 -8.42
C ARG A 131 -25.18 11.63 -7.98
N LEU A 132 -25.15 11.09 -6.76
CA LEU A 132 -24.05 10.21 -6.39
C LEU A 132 -24.08 9.02 -7.36
N PRO A 133 -22.90 8.48 -7.75
CA PRO A 133 -22.87 7.14 -8.33
C PRO A 133 -23.69 6.25 -7.39
N THR A 134 -24.57 5.43 -7.94
CA THR A 134 -25.43 4.58 -7.13
C THR A 134 -24.54 3.67 -6.29
N LEU A 135 -24.28 4.08 -5.03
CA LEU A 135 -23.87 3.15 -4.01
C LEU A 135 -24.92 2.06 -4.03
N ARG A 136 -24.45 0.83 -3.98
CA ARG A 136 -25.14 -0.40 -4.37
C ARG A 136 -26.32 -0.78 -3.47
N THR A 137 -27.00 0.19 -2.87
CA THR A 137 -28.20 0.09 -2.05
C THR A 137 -29.39 0.59 -2.87
N GLY A 138 -29.87 -0.28 -3.76
CA GLY A 138 -31.23 -0.37 -4.32
C GLY A 138 -32.01 0.91 -4.62
N TRP A 139 -32.30 1.13 -5.91
CA TRP A 139 -33.48 1.82 -6.44
C TRP A 139 -33.98 3.02 -5.60
N GLY A 140 -33.13 4.03 -5.41
CA GLY A 140 -33.57 5.35 -5.00
C GLY A 140 -34.25 6.05 -6.18
N ASP A 141 -35.22 6.93 -5.90
CA ASP A 141 -35.80 7.83 -6.90
C ASP A 141 -34.68 8.54 -7.64
N ASP A 142 -34.52 8.16 -8.91
CA ASP A 142 -33.42 8.60 -9.76
C ASP A 142 -33.29 10.13 -9.75
N ASP A 143 -34.33 10.90 -9.50
CA ASP A 143 -34.34 12.37 -9.60
C ASP A 143 -33.86 13.16 -8.37
N LYS A 144 -33.44 12.53 -7.28
CA LYS A 144 -33.03 13.25 -6.05
C LYS A 144 -31.51 13.51 -5.99
N LEU A 145 -31.15 14.78 -5.77
CA LEU A 145 -29.77 15.18 -5.44
C LEU A 145 -29.39 14.71 -4.03
N PRO A 146 -28.10 14.38 -3.78
CA PRO A 146 -27.67 13.98 -2.45
C PRO A 146 -27.83 15.11 -1.45
N THR A 147 -28.30 14.76 -0.26
CA THR A 147 -28.17 15.60 0.92
C THR A 147 -26.70 15.69 1.36
N PRO A 148 -26.32 16.70 2.17
CA PRO A 148 -24.97 16.79 2.73
C PRO A 148 -24.54 15.54 3.51
N GLU A 149 -25.48 14.87 4.18
CA GLU A 149 -25.22 13.63 4.92
C GLU A 149 -24.92 12.47 3.97
N GLU A 150 -25.74 12.27 2.93
CA GLU A 150 -25.52 11.23 1.91
C GLU A 150 -24.19 11.45 1.15
N ALA A 151 -23.87 12.70 0.81
CA ALA A 151 -22.60 13.04 0.16
C ALA A 151 -21.39 12.77 1.06
N ARG A 152 -21.52 13.08 2.35
CA ARG A 152 -20.47 12.80 3.33
C ARG A 152 -20.28 11.31 3.55
N GLU A 153 -21.36 10.55 3.68
CA GLU A 153 -21.30 9.09 3.82
C GLU A 153 -20.60 8.46 2.60
N PHE A 154 -20.95 8.90 1.40
CA PHE A 154 -20.25 8.50 0.18
C PHE A 154 -18.76 8.85 0.22
N ALA A 155 -18.42 10.07 0.62
CA ALA A 155 -17.02 10.50 0.71
C ALA A 155 -16.22 9.65 1.70
N VAL A 156 -16.82 9.28 2.84
CA VAL A 156 -16.23 8.34 3.78
C VAL A 156 -16.05 6.98 3.14
N ASP A 157 -17.03 6.45 2.41
CA ASP A 157 -16.91 5.17 1.68
C ASP A 157 -15.76 5.17 0.67
N VAL A 158 -15.48 6.28 0.01
CA VAL A 158 -14.34 6.41 -0.91
C VAL A 158 -13.02 6.46 -0.15
N VAL A 159 -12.90 7.29 0.89
CA VAL A 159 -11.65 7.49 1.63
C VAL A 159 -11.30 6.26 2.48
N ALA A 160 -12.29 5.67 3.15
CA ALA A 160 -12.14 4.52 4.04
C ALA A 160 -12.20 3.18 3.31
N GLY A 161 -12.72 3.16 2.08
CA GLY A 161 -13.05 1.94 1.35
C GLY A 161 -14.47 1.44 1.66
N GLN A 162 -15.12 0.89 0.63
CA GLN A 162 -16.47 0.33 0.72
C GLN A 162 -16.50 -0.93 1.58
N LYS A 163 -17.70 -1.25 2.12
CA LYS A 163 -17.97 -2.44 2.96
C LYS A 163 -17.03 -2.56 4.17
N ARG A 164 -16.62 -1.42 4.73
CA ARG A 164 -15.81 -1.37 5.95
C ARG A 164 -16.60 -1.83 7.17
N LYS A 165 -15.88 -2.43 8.12
CA LYS A 165 -16.31 -2.65 9.51
C LYS A 165 -15.49 -1.71 10.40
N PRO A 166 -15.99 -1.31 11.58
CA PRO A 166 -15.16 -0.59 12.53
C PRO A 166 -14.00 -1.47 12.98
N GLU A 167 -12.83 -0.87 13.21
CA GLU A 167 -11.64 -1.59 13.66
C GLU A 167 -11.87 -2.42 14.93
N SER A 168 -12.69 -1.90 15.84
CA SER A 168 -13.08 -2.58 17.08
C SER A 168 -13.85 -3.90 16.88
N ALA A 169 -14.36 -4.17 15.68
CA ALA A 169 -15.03 -5.43 15.33
C ALA A 169 -14.06 -6.53 14.87
N LEU A 170 -12.75 -6.23 14.74
CA LEU A 170 -11.76 -7.22 14.35
C LEU A 170 -11.43 -8.16 15.53
N ASP A 171 -11.73 -9.44 15.36
CA ASP A 171 -11.32 -10.51 16.27
C ASP A 171 -10.12 -11.26 15.67
N LEU A 172 -8.91 -11.05 16.18
CA LEU A 172 -7.69 -11.67 15.64
C LEU A 172 -7.65 -13.21 15.81
N ALA A 173 -8.44 -13.77 16.72
CA ALA A 173 -8.51 -15.22 16.92
C ALA A 173 -9.44 -15.92 15.93
N ASN A 174 -10.41 -15.18 15.39
CA ASN A 174 -11.37 -15.68 14.40
C ASN A 174 -11.88 -14.54 13.50
N PRO A 175 -11.00 -13.93 12.69
CA PRO A 175 -11.38 -12.75 11.93
C PRO A 175 -12.24 -13.14 10.74
N GLU A 176 -13.29 -12.36 10.50
CA GLU A 176 -14.05 -12.47 9.26
C GLU A 176 -13.30 -11.77 8.13
N PRO A 177 -13.30 -12.30 6.90
CA PRO A 177 -12.75 -11.58 5.76
C PRO A 177 -13.42 -10.21 5.58
N GLY A 178 -12.61 -9.21 5.24
CA GLY A 178 -13.09 -7.85 5.02
C GLY A 178 -12.07 -6.76 5.37
N ARG A 179 -12.56 -5.52 5.35
CA ARG A 179 -11.79 -4.33 5.69
C ARG A 179 -12.29 -3.76 7.01
N TYR A 180 -11.37 -3.53 7.94
CA TYR A 180 -11.63 -2.99 9.27
C TYR A 180 -10.92 -1.64 9.35
N VAL A 181 -11.65 -0.57 9.63
CA VAL A 181 -11.13 0.80 9.47
C VAL A 181 -11.21 1.56 10.78
N SER A 182 -10.14 2.32 11.08
CA SER A 182 -10.10 3.22 12.23
C SER A 182 -11.09 4.38 12.07
N ASP A 183 -11.53 4.97 13.18
CA ASP A 183 -12.53 6.07 13.17
C ASP A 183 -12.02 7.33 12.45
N ASP A 184 -10.70 7.52 12.40
CA ASP A 184 -10.02 8.63 11.72
C ASP A 184 -9.58 8.30 10.29
N PHE A 185 -9.88 7.09 9.80
CA PHE A 185 -9.56 6.57 8.47
C PHE A 185 -8.07 6.48 8.13
N THR A 186 -7.18 6.65 9.11
CA THR A 186 -5.72 6.58 8.91
C THR A 186 -5.19 5.15 8.87
N SER A 187 -5.94 4.18 9.41
CA SER A 187 -5.58 2.76 9.39
C SER A 187 -6.69 1.89 8.79
N ILE A 188 -6.33 1.04 7.84
CA ILE A 188 -7.19 0.00 7.27
C ILE A 188 -6.52 -1.36 7.49
N LYS A 189 -7.21 -2.26 8.18
CA LYS A 189 -6.83 -3.67 8.31
C LYS A 189 -7.63 -4.51 7.33
N ALA A 190 -6.99 -5.03 6.30
CA ALA A 190 -7.59 -5.96 5.36
C ALA A 190 -7.28 -7.40 5.80
N VAL A 191 -8.31 -8.24 5.90
CA VAL A 191 -8.18 -9.65 6.28
C VAL A 191 -8.80 -10.54 5.21
N GLY A 192 -8.11 -11.61 4.85
CA GLY A 192 -8.52 -12.56 3.83
C GLY A 192 -7.73 -13.86 3.85
N SER A 193 -7.84 -14.66 2.80
CA SER A 193 -6.99 -15.83 2.59
C SER A 193 -5.52 -15.41 2.46
N CYS A 194 -4.62 -16.22 2.98
CA CYS A 194 -3.21 -16.09 2.62
C CYS A 194 -3.00 -16.48 1.14
N ALA A 195 -2.09 -15.80 0.48
CA ALA A 195 -1.66 -16.16 -0.86
C ALA A 195 -0.95 -17.53 -0.84
N SER A 196 -1.21 -18.33 -1.87
CA SER A 196 -0.56 -19.63 -2.08
C SER A 196 0.60 -19.56 -3.07
N SER A 197 0.60 -18.53 -3.91
CA SER A 197 1.62 -18.17 -4.91
C SER A 197 1.51 -16.68 -5.26
N VAL A 198 2.49 -16.15 -5.99
CA VAL A 198 2.47 -14.75 -6.47
C VAL A 198 1.37 -14.47 -7.51
N ASP A 199 0.79 -15.52 -8.09
CA ASP A 199 -0.29 -15.47 -9.07
C ASP A 199 -1.69 -15.61 -8.42
N SER A 200 -1.78 -15.56 -7.08
CA SER A 200 -3.07 -15.69 -6.38
C SER A 200 -3.85 -14.38 -6.49
N ASP A 201 -4.93 -14.36 -7.27
CA ASP A 201 -5.80 -13.19 -7.50
C ASP A 201 -6.84 -12.98 -6.38
N ASP A 202 -7.15 -14.03 -5.63
CA ASP A 202 -8.14 -14.04 -4.55
C ASP A 202 -7.59 -13.58 -3.18
N ALA A 203 -6.27 -13.39 -3.08
CA ALA A 203 -5.54 -13.05 -1.85
C ALA A 203 -4.83 -11.70 -1.93
N LEU A 204 -5.36 -10.76 -2.73
CA LEU A 204 -4.76 -9.45 -2.98
C LEU A 204 -5.46 -8.31 -2.24
N VAL A 205 -4.66 -7.32 -1.86
CA VAL A 205 -5.08 -6.04 -1.29
C VAL A 205 -4.52 -4.94 -2.17
N THR A 206 -5.40 -4.10 -2.72
CA THR A 206 -5.00 -2.93 -3.49
C THR A 206 -4.56 -1.79 -2.56
N VAL A 207 -3.33 -1.32 -2.77
CA VAL A 207 -2.81 -0.03 -2.29
C VAL A 207 -3.08 0.98 -3.39
N ALA A 208 -3.88 2.02 -3.14
CA ALA A 208 -4.28 2.98 -4.17
C ALA A 208 -4.08 4.43 -3.71
N TYR A 209 -3.34 5.19 -4.50
CA TYR A 209 -3.26 6.65 -4.43
C TYR A 209 -4.39 7.26 -5.23
N ARG A 210 -5.36 7.82 -4.52
CA ARG A 210 -6.56 8.41 -5.09
C ARG A 210 -6.50 9.92 -5.00
N MET A 211 -7.19 10.57 -5.92
CA MET A 211 -7.41 12.02 -5.90
C MET A 211 -8.90 12.33 -6.03
N VAL A 212 -9.31 13.45 -5.44
CA VAL A 212 -10.64 14.01 -5.69
C VAL A 212 -10.68 14.37 -7.18
N GLY A 213 -11.61 13.77 -7.92
CA GLY A 213 -11.60 13.85 -9.37
C GLY A 213 -11.74 15.29 -9.84
N GLN A 214 -10.88 15.73 -10.75
CA GLN A 214 -10.94 17.09 -11.27
C GLN A 214 -11.97 17.21 -12.39
N ARG A 215 -12.16 16.15 -13.17
CA ARG A 215 -13.11 16.16 -14.28
C ARG A 215 -14.55 16.12 -13.76
N PRO A 216 -15.48 16.84 -14.40
CA PRO A 216 -16.90 16.57 -14.20
C PRO A 216 -17.14 15.08 -14.50
N ALA A 217 -17.84 14.36 -13.62
CA ALA A 217 -18.12 12.92 -13.73
C ALA A 217 -18.99 12.51 -14.95
N VAL A 218 -18.96 13.27 -16.05
CA VAL A 218 -19.66 12.98 -17.31
C VAL A 218 -19.06 11.80 -18.05
N ASP A 219 -17.76 11.50 -17.86
CA ASP A 219 -17.06 10.48 -18.64
C ASP A 219 -16.66 9.23 -17.82
N SER A 220 -16.23 9.38 -16.57
CA SER A 220 -15.75 8.27 -15.72
C SER A 220 -16.79 7.70 -14.73
N GLY A 221 -17.88 8.43 -14.47
CA GLY A 221 -18.93 8.01 -13.52
C GLY A 221 -18.53 8.10 -12.04
N ASP A 222 -17.25 8.03 -11.68
CA ASP A 222 -16.76 8.15 -10.31
C ASP A 222 -16.28 9.59 -9.99
N PRO A 223 -16.51 10.08 -8.76
CA PRO A 223 -16.12 11.43 -8.33
C PRO A 223 -14.67 11.50 -7.81
N TYR A 224 -13.89 10.45 -8.05
CA TYR A 224 -12.49 10.31 -7.68
C TYR A 224 -11.76 9.56 -8.80
N ASP A 225 -10.48 9.85 -8.93
CA ASP A 225 -9.59 9.16 -9.87
C ASP A 225 -8.52 8.39 -9.08
N THR A 226 -8.01 7.30 -9.65
CA THR A 226 -6.92 6.50 -9.06
C THR A 226 -5.66 6.76 -9.87
N PHE A 227 -4.73 7.50 -9.27
CA PHE A 227 -3.53 7.93 -9.96
C PHE A 227 -2.43 6.87 -9.97
N ALA A 228 -2.29 6.10 -8.89
CA ALA A 228 -1.37 4.98 -8.84
C ALA A 228 -1.95 3.87 -7.97
N GLU A 229 -1.72 2.62 -8.36
CA GLU A 229 -2.10 1.47 -7.54
C GLU A 229 -1.12 0.32 -7.63
N ALA A 230 -1.11 -0.49 -6.57
CA ALA A 230 -0.33 -1.71 -6.48
C ALA A 230 -1.17 -2.81 -5.83
N GLU A 231 -1.12 -4.01 -6.40
CA GLU A 231 -1.79 -5.20 -5.89
C GLU A 231 -0.83 -6.02 -5.03
N VAL A 232 -1.15 -6.12 -3.75
CA VAL A 232 -0.26 -6.71 -2.74
C VAL A 232 -0.86 -7.98 -2.18
N GLY A 233 -0.09 -9.06 -2.17
CA GLY A 233 -0.45 -10.29 -1.48
C GLY A 233 0.47 -10.60 -0.31
N ILE A 234 0.01 -11.49 0.57
CA ILE A 234 0.73 -11.92 1.78
C ILE A 234 0.70 -13.44 1.93
N PHE A 235 1.87 -14.02 2.18
CA PHE A 235 2.02 -15.45 2.44
C PHE A 235 1.80 -15.79 3.92
N THR A 236 1.60 -17.07 4.22
CA THR A 236 1.41 -17.56 5.61
C THR A 236 2.59 -17.30 6.54
N ASN A 237 3.80 -17.09 5.99
CA ASN A 237 4.99 -16.73 6.76
C ASN A 237 5.14 -15.22 6.97
N GLY A 238 4.21 -14.41 6.47
CA GLY A 238 4.24 -12.94 6.57
C GLY A 238 4.99 -12.24 5.44
N ASP A 239 5.54 -12.97 4.47
CA ASP A 239 6.19 -12.35 3.31
C ASP A 239 5.16 -11.62 2.44
N ILE A 240 5.53 -10.45 1.96
CA ILE A 240 4.73 -9.60 1.06
C ILE A 240 5.27 -9.73 -0.36
N PHE A 241 4.39 -9.66 -1.36
CA PHE A 241 4.75 -9.52 -2.78
C PHE A 241 3.83 -8.51 -3.47
N VAL A 242 4.28 -7.97 -4.60
CA VAL A 242 3.48 -7.12 -5.50
C VAL A 242 3.35 -7.84 -6.84
N THR A 243 2.12 -8.05 -7.31
CA THR A 243 1.84 -8.79 -8.56
C THR A 243 1.51 -7.89 -9.75
N GLY A 244 1.14 -6.65 -9.47
CA GLY A 244 0.93 -5.60 -10.46
C GLY A 244 1.01 -4.23 -9.80
N ALA A 245 1.54 -3.26 -10.51
CA ALA A 245 1.51 -1.86 -10.13
C ALA A 245 1.46 -0.99 -11.39
N GLU A 246 0.69 0.08 -11.30
CA GLU A 246 0.44 1.01 -12.40
C GLU A 246 0.35 2.45 -11.91
N ILE A 247 0.63 3.38 -12.82
CA ILE A 247 0.45 4.82 -12.64
C ILE A 247 -0.36 5.31 -13.85
N GLU A 248 -1.52 5.93 -13.61
CA GLU A 248 -2.44 6.37 -14.66
C GLU A 248 -1.77 7.40 -15.57
N GLY A 249 -1.75 7.13 -16.88
CA GLY A 249 -1.13 8.00 -17.89
C GLY A 249 0.38 7.84 -18.04
N TRP A 250 0.97 6.81 -17.42
CA TRP A 250 2.39 6.52 -17.47
C TRP A 250 2.64 5.06 -17.86
N GLU A 251 3.68 4.84 -18.66
CA GLU A 251 4.22 3.52 -18.95
C GLU A 251 5.71 3.45 -18.57
N GLN A 252 6.20 2.23 -18.34
CA GLN A 252 7.63 1.99 -18.20
C GLN A 252 8.27 1.67 -19.54
N ASP A 253 9.36 2.34 -19.86
CA ASP A 253 10.18 1.99 -21.01
C ASP A 253 11.00 0.70 -20.77
N ILE A 254 11.78 0.27 -21.77
CA ILE A 254 12.63 -0.93 -21.67
C ILE A 254 13.73 -0.84 -20.59
N ASN A 255 14.04 0.36 -20.12
CA ASN A 255 15.03 0.62 -19.07
C ASN A 255 14.38 0.68 -17.67
N GLY A 256 13.05 0.61 -17.58
CA GLY A 256 12.29 0.77 -16.35
C GLY A 256 12.05 2.24 -15.98
N ASP A 257 12.26 3.17 -16.91
CA ASP A 257 12.00 4.59 -16.70
C ASP A 257 10.52 4.88 -16.96
N TRP A 258 9.88 5.60 -16.04
CA TRP A 258 8.51 6.08 -16.21
C TRP A 258 8.46 7.23 -17.22
N ILE A 259 7.69 7.03 -18.28
CA ILE A 259 7.41 8.01 -19.34
C ILE A 259 5.90 8.20 -19.49
N PRO A 260 5.43 9.40 -19.89
CA PRO A 260 4.02 9.60 -20.22
C PRO A 260 3.58 8.71 -21.39
N ASP A 261 2.42 8.06 -21.26
CA ASP A 261 1.74 7.27 -22.31
C ASP A 261 1.13 8.16 -23.43
#